data_AF-A0A653UG36-F1
#
_entry.id   AF-A0A653UG36-F1
#
_cell.length_a   1.000
_cell.length_b   1.000
_cell.length_c   1.000
_cell.angle_alpha   90.00
_cell.angle_beta   90.00
_cell.angle_gamma   90.00
#
_symmetry.space_group_name_H-M   'P 1'
#
loop_
_entity.id
_entity.type
_entity.pdbx_description
1 polymer ?
#
loop_
_entity_poly.entity_id
_entity_poly.type
_entity_poly.pdbx_seq_one_letter_code
_entity_poly.pdbx_strand_id
1 'polypeptide(L)' 'MNMYITVYDYEGKQIIDKINAKELFTNCNYRLDGTPIINYLSSLKIHDKYYRVYGVGGTIISDNNERWGMVIVKKL' A
#
# COMPACT_ATOMS: atom_id res chain seq x y z
N MET A 1 8.79 11.58 7.68
CA MET A 1 7.38 11.26 7.40
C MET A 1 7.26 9.76 7.17
N ASN A 2 6.58 9.04 8.07
CA ASN A 2 6.37 7.59 7.95
C ASN A 2 5.02 7.35 7.27
N MET A 3 5.01 6.51 6.24
CA MET A 3 3.80 6.08 5.55
C MET A 3 3.60 4.59 5.78
N TYR A 4 2.42 4.24 6.27
CA TYR A 4 1.99 2.88 6.52
C TYR A 4 0.86 2.51 5.58
N ILE A 5 0.79 1.22 5.26
CA ILE A 5 -0.25 0.66 4.40
C ILE A 5 -0.88 -0.52 5.11
N THR A 6 -2.20 -0.56 5.06
CA THR A 6 -2.99 -1.75 5.39
C THR A 6 -3.36 -2.44 4.08
N VAL A 7 -3.24 -3.76 4.03
CA VAL A 7 -3.55 -4.54 2.82
C VAL A 7 -4.78 -5.41 3.08
N TYR A 8 -5.74 -5.32 2.16
CA TYR A 8 -6.94 -6.13 2.15
C TYR A 8 -6.96 -7.00 0.90
N ASP A 9 -7.52 -8.21 1.00
CA ASP A 9 -7.91 -8.95 -0.18
C ASP A 9 -9.14 -8.33 -0.85
N TYR A 10 -9.44 -8.79 -2.07
CA TYR A 10 -10.57 -8.33 -2.86
C TYR A 10 -11.93 -8.68 -2.23
N GLU A 11 -11.95 -9.59 -1.25
CA GLU A 11 -13.15 -9.95 -0.47
C GLU A 11 -13.30 -9.05 0.78
N GLY A 12 -12.38 -8.10 0.97
CA GLY A 12 -12.39 -7.14 2.08
C GLY A 12 -11.76 -7.66 3.37
N LYS A 13 -11.14 -8.85 3.36
CA LYS A 13 -10.44 -9.39 4.53
C LYS A 13 -9.03 -8.82 4.62
N GLN A 14 -8.67 -8.34 5.80
CA GLN A 14 -7.34 -7.80 6.08
C GLN A 14 -6.27 -8.91 5.98
N ILE A 15 -5.24 -8.68 5.18
CA ILE A 15 -4.06 -9.56 5.04
C ILE A 15 -2.88 -9.02 5.86
N ILE A 16 -2.68 -7.70 5.83
CA ILE A 16 -1.62 -7.01 6.58
C ILE A 16 -2.22 -5.80 7.28
N ASP A 17 -2.01 -5.70 8.58
CA ASP A 17 -2.51 -4.59 9.38
C ASP A 17 -1.69 -3.30 9.18
N LYS A 18 -0.36 -3.40 9.37
CA LYS A 18 0.57 -2.27 9.25
C LYS A 18 1.87 -2.73 8.61
N ILE A 19 2.20 -2.16 7.44
CA ILE A 19 3.51 -2.30 6.82
C ILE A 19 4.02 -0.94 6.35
N ASN A 20 5.32 -0.70 6.50
CA ASN A 20 5.92 0.52 5.99
C ASN A 20 5.85 0.52 4.46
N ALA A 21 5.34 1.59 3.85
CA ALA A 21 5.28 1.73 2.40
C ALA A 21 6.66 1.49 1.75
N LYS A 22 7.75 1.89 2.42
CA LYS A 22 9.13 1.65 1.95
C LYS A 22 9.49 0.17 1.80
N GLU A 23 8.95 -0.69 2.65
CA GLU A 23 9.23 -2.13 2.61
C GLU A 23 8.45 -2.83 1.49
N LEU A 24 7.23 -2.37 1.20
CA LEU A 24 6.41 -2.84 0.09
C LEU A 24 6.98 -2.42 -1.27
N PHE A 25 7.55 -1.22 -1.35
CA PHE A 25 7.96 -0.61 -2.61
C PHE A 25 9.49 -0.58 -2.74
N THR A 26 10.10 -1.76 -2.77
CA THR A 26 11.56 -1.92 -2.95
C THR A 26 12.07 -1.41 -4.30
N ASN A 27 11.19 -1.12 -5.27
CA ASN A 27 11.53 -0.64 -6.61
C ASN A 27 10.67 0.54 -7.14
N CYS A 28 9.85 1.20 -6.30
CA CYS A 28 9.18 2.41 -6.77
C CYS A 28 10.09 3.62 -6.57
N ASN A 29 10.44 4.30 -7.67
CA ASN A 29 11.05 5.63 -7.59
C ASN A 29 10.02 6.61 -7.01
N TYR A 30 10.14 6.89 -5.72
CA TYR A 30 9.32 7.86 -5.01
C TYR A 30 9.62 9.27 -5.53
N ARG A 31 8.70 9.86 -6.29
CA ARG A 31 8.58 11.32 -6.36
C ARG A 31 7.42 11.75 -5.48
N LEU A 32 7.75 12.23 -4.28
CA LEU A 32 6.84 12.80 -3.29
C LEU A 32 6.44 14.25 -3.68
N ASP A 33 6.25 14.55 -4.97
CA ASP A 33 5.80 15.88 -5.44
C ASP A 33 4.27 15.97 -5.45
N GLY A 34 3.64 15.63 -4.32
CA GLY A 34 2.19 15.82 -4.12
C GLY A 34 1.27 14.91 -4.96
N THR A 35 1.82 14.04 -5.81
CA THR A 35 1.03 13.08 -6.61
C THR A 35 0.86 11.77 -5.83
N PRO A 36 -0.35 11.18 -5.74
CA PRO A 36 -0.55 9.94 -5.00
C PRO A 36 0.37 8.83 -5.52
N ILE A 37 1.14 8.21 -4.62
CA ILE A 37 2.17 7.13 -4.78
C ILE A 37 1.66 5.87 -5.52
N ILE A 38 0.41 5.89 -5.92
CA ILE A 38 -0.51 4.79 -5.86
C ILE A 38 -1.02 4.41 -7.26
N ASN A 39 -0.92 5.32 -8.23
CA ASN A 39 -1.38 5.12 -9.60
C ASN A 39 -0.53 4.14 -10.43
N TYR A 40 0.58 3.62 -9.90
CA TYR A 40 1.55 2.82 -10.66
C TYR A 40 1.69 1.37 -10.19
N LEU A 41 0.96 0.94 -9.17
CA LEU A 41 1.08 -0.43 -8.65
C LEU A 41 0.11 -1.36 -9.37
N SER A 42 0.63 -2.17 -10.30
CA SER A 42 -0.11 -3.24 -10.98
C SER A 42 -0.03 -4.58 -10.23
N SER A 43 1.05 -4.79 -9.45
CA SER A 43 1.26 -6.00 -8.66
C SER A 43 2.11 -5.74 -7.42
N LEU A 44 1.99 -6.61 -6.43
CA LEU A 44 2.65 -6.53 -5.14
C LEU A 44 3.10 -7.92 -4.70
N LYS A 45 4.33 -8.06 -4.22
CA LYS A 45 4.81 -9.29 -3.59
C LYS A 45 4.68 -9.16 -2.08
N ILE A 46 3.87 -10.02 -1.46
CA ILE A 46 3.71 -10.09 -0.01
C ILE A 46 4.19 -11.46 0.44
N HIS A 47 5.20 -11.49 1.31
CA HIS A 47 5.95 -12.70 1.63
C HIS A 47 6.46 -13.34 0.32
N ASP A 48 6.03 -14.56 -0.01
CA ASP A 48 6.40 -15.29 -1.24
C ASP A 48 5.27 -15.43 -2.26
N LYS A 49 4.21 -14.65 -2.11
CA LYS A 49 3.04 -14.69 -2.99
C LYS A 49 2.90 -13.39 -3.77
N TYR A 50 2.58 -13.49 -5.04
CA TYR A 50 2.26 -12.35 -5.88
C TYR A 50 0.76 -12.06 -5.82
N TYR A 51 0.43 -10.77 -5.75
CA TYR A 51 -0.93 -10.28 -5.78
C TYR A 51 -1.05 -9.20 -6.86
N ARG A 52 -2.18 -9.19 -7.57
CA ARG A 52 -2.56 -8.07 -8.44
C ARG A 52 -3.26 -7.01 -7.59
N VAL A 53 -2.90 -5.75 -7.81
CA VAL A 53 -3.52 -4.61 -7.12
C VAL A 53 -4.75 -4.17 -7.92
N TYR A 54 -5.87 -3.94 -7.24
CA TYR A 54 -7.16 -3.56 -7.86
C TYR A 54 -7.63 -2.17 -7.46
N GLY A 55 -7.19 -1.68 -6.31
CA GLY A 55 -7.62 -0.41 -5.79
C GLY A 55 -6.71 0.02 -4.67
N VAL A 56 -6.64 1.33 -4.49
CA VAL A 56 -5.83 1.90 -3.45
C VAL A 56 -6.57 3.12 -2.91
N GLY A 57 -6.73 3.16 -1.60
CA GLY A 57 -7.50 4.17 -0.86
C GLY A 57 -6.62 5.23 -0.22
N GLY A 58 -7.25 6.39 0.03
CA GLY A 58 -6.63 7.66 0.41
C GLY A 58 -5.78 7.66 1.69
N THR A 59 -5.08 8.78 1.88
CA THR A 59 -4.13 8.97 2.97
C THR A 59 -4.81 9.54 4.22
N ILE A 60 -4.89 8.78 5.31
CA ILE A 60 -5.27 9.31 6.64
C ILE A 60 -4.00 9.78 7.34
N ILE A 61 -3.98 11.00 7.86
CA ILE A 61 -2.90 11.48 8.73
C ILE A 61 -3.35 11.26 10.17
N SER A 62 -2.64 10.43 10.93
CA SER A 62 -2.92 10.23 12.35
C SER A 62 -2.41 11.40 13.18
N ASP A 63 -2.89 11.52 14.41
CA ASP A 63 -2.49 12.57 15.37
C ASP A 63 -0.97 12.58 15.65
N ASN A 64 -0.27 11.48 15.35
CA ASN A 64 1.18 11.33 15.48
C ASN A 64 1.95 11.66 14.18
N ASN A 65 1.32 12.35 13.22
CA ASN A 65 1.89 12.70 11.92
C ASN A 65 2.32 11.49 11.07
N GLU A 66 1.70 10.32 11.31
CA GLU A 66 1.84 9.14 10.46
C GLU A 66 0.82 9.21 9.32
N ARG A 67 1.21 8.81 8.11
CA ARG A 67 0.31 8.70 6.96
C ARG A 67 -0.10 7.26 6.76
N TRP A 68 -1.38 7.01 6.52
CA TRP A 68 -1.95 5.68 6.36
C TRP A 68 -2.65 5.56 5.02
N GLY A 69 -2.35 4.53 4.24
CA GLY A 69 -3.05 4.19 3.01
C GLY A 69 -3.62 2.78 3.07
N MET A 70 -4.48 2.46 2.11
CA MET A 70 -5.08 1.13 1.97
C MET A 70 -4.82 0.59 0.58
N VAL A 71 -4.48 -0.70 0.45
CA VAL A 71 -4.36 -1.38 -0.85
C VAL A 71 -5.28 -2.61 -0.88
N ILE A 72 -6.04 -2.75 -1.97
CA ILE A 72 -6.90 -3.91 -2.24
C ILE A 72 -6.22 -4.78 -3.29
N VAL A 73 -6.04 -6.07 -2.96
CA VAL A 73 -5.30 -7.02 -3.80
C VAL A 73 -6.06 -8.33 -4.04
N LYS A 74 -5.74 -9.04 -5.14
CA LYS A 74 -6.18 -10.43 -5.36
C LYS A 74 -4.96 -11.30 -5.62
N LYS A 75 -4.89 -12.46 -4.96
CA LYS A 75 -3.81 -13.44 -5.17
C LYS A 75 -3.80 -13.91 -6.63
N LEU A 76 -2.61 -13.97 -7.24
CA LEU A 76 -2.39 -14.56 -8.56
C LEU A 76 -2.30 -16.10 -8.49
#